data_AF-A0A259TXC8-F1
#
_entry.id   AF-A0A259TXC8-F1
#
_cell.length_a   1.000
_cell.length_b   1.000
_cell.length_c   1.000
_cell.angle_alpha   90.00
_cell.angle_beta   90.00
_cell.angle_gamma   90.00
#
_symmetry.space_group_name_H-M   'P 1'
#
loop_
_entity.id
_entity.type
_entity.pdbx_description
1 polymer ?
#
loop_
_entity_poly.entity_id
_entity_poly.type
_entity_poly.pdbx_seq_one_letter_code
_entity_poly.pdbx_strand_id
1 'polypeptide(L)'
;MRIRYGPWDDERHGDNRPAFDKLYDLFQQLLLHTGGDADEALRWLTALDEKYGLTDDEMGMGDFIEELKNRGYIDRDEETGVVQITAKAERGLRERSLEDIFDQLKKGGKGDHKTPFSGLGDERQPETRPYAFGDDVSNLDVTGTLSNAFRHGSGIGADFRVREDDFQVFETDHHASMATVLMIDLSHSMILYGEDRITPARKTALALAQLITTRYPKDTLDIVAFGNDAWEVEIKDLPYLNVGPFHTNTRAGLQRARDILRRRKNRNKQIFMITDGKPSCHFENGRMYRNAYGLDRKIINKVLDEGAICRREGIPITTFMIAKDPYLQGFVRELTEVNQGRAYYAGLDDLGGFLFEDYVQNRRKTVR
;
A
#
# COMPACT_ATOMS: atom_id res chain seq x y z
N MET A 1 28.85 17.96 -30.91
CA MET A 1 28.65 18.83 -29.72
C MET A 1 29.36 18.18 -28.54
N ARG A 2 30.51 18.72 -28.11
CA ARG A 2 31.23 18.22 -26.91
C ARG A 2 30.61 18.91 -25.70
N ILE A 3 29.79 18.19 -24.95
CA ILE A 3 29.29 18.67 -23.65
C ILE A 3 30.50 18.67 -22.70
N ARG A 4 30.93 19.85 -22.27
CA ARG A 4 31.89 19.98 -21.17
C ARG A 4 31.07 20.00 -19.89
N TYR A 5 31.25 18.99 -19.05
CA TYR A 5 30.73 19.02 -17.69
C TYR A 5 31.54 20.05 -16.90
N GLY A 6 30.86 21.07 -16.36
CA GLY A 6 31.42 21.97 -15.38
C GLY A 6 31.51 21.29 -14.01
N PRO A 7 32.31 21.83 -13.07
CA PRO A 7 32.29 21.37 -11.68
C PRO A 7 30.88 21.53 -11.10
N TRP A 8 30.51 20.61 -10.21
CA TRP A 8 29.25 20.64 -9.48
C TRP A 8 29.12 21.94 -8.68
N ASP A 9 27.96 22.58 -8.75
CA ASP A 9 27.67 23.87 -8.12
C ASP A 9 26.55 23.65 -7.10
N ASP A 10 26.91 23.54 -5.82
CA ASP A 10 25.97 23.31 -4.72
C ASP A 10 24.99 24.48 -4.52
N GLU A 11 25.30 25.70 -4.97
CA GLU A 11 24.34 26.81 -4.88
C GLU A 11 23.24 26.72 -5.97
N ARG A 12 23.53 26.09 -7.11
CA ARG A 12 22.58 25.93 -8.22
C ARG A 12 21.89 24.58 -8.27
N HIS A 13 22.54 23.54 -7.75
CA HIS A 13 22.09 22.15 -7.82
C HIS A 13 22.04 21.48 -6.45
N GLY A 14 22.51 22.15 -5.39
CA GLY A 14 22.38 21.66 -4.03
C GLY A 14 20.96 21.76 -3.53
N ASP A 15 20.64 20.80 -2.68
CA ASP A 15 19.36 20.69 -2.02
C ASP A 15 19.32 21.69 -0.85
N ASN A 16 18.59 22.80 -1.02
CA ASN A 16 18.50 23.90 -0.05
C ASN A 16 17.63 23.56 1.19
N ARG A 17 17.39 22.26 1.43
CA ARG A 17 16.65 21.78 2.59
C ARG A 17 17.48 21.94 3.88
N PRO A 18 16.84 22.30 5.00
CA PRO A 18 17.49 22.35 6.32
C PRO A 18 18.24 21.06 6.64
N ALA A 19 19.39 21.17 7.32
CA ALA A 19 20.22 20.01 7.71
C ALA A 19 19.41 18.94 8.45
N PHE A 20 18.54 19.37 9.38
CA PHE A 20 17.62 18.48 10.09
C PHE A 20 16.76 17.63 9.15
N ASP A 21 16.18 18.22 8.10
CA ASP A 21 15.24 17.50 7.21
C ASP A 21 15.98 16.43 6.39
N LYS A 22 17.24 16.69 6.01
CA LYS A 22 18.09 15.69 5.33
C LYS A 22 18.44 14.53 6.25
N LEU A 23 18.86 14.81 7.48
CA LEU A 23 19.16 13.80 8.49
C LEU A 23 17.90 13.02 8.89
N TYR A 24 16.76 13.70 9.00
CA TYR A 24 15.48 13.07 9.32
C TYR A 24 15.01 12.13 8.22
N ASP A 25 15.11 12.55 6.95
CA ASP A 25 14.83 11.68 5.80
C ASP A 25 15.68 10.40 5.82
N LEU A 26 16.98 10.53 6.12
CA LEU A 26 17.87 9.39 6.20
C LEU A 26 17.54 8.52 7.42
N PHE A 27 17.27 9.12 8.57
CA PHE A 27 16.82 8.43 9.78
C PHE A 27 15.55 7.61 9.50
N GLN A 28 14.56 8.16 8.81
CA GLN A 28 13.35 7.43 8.42
C GLN A 28 13.64 6.25 7.48
N GLN A 29 14.58 6.39 6.54
CA GLN A 29 15.01 5.27 5.70
C GLN A 29 15.69 4.17 6.53
N LEU A 30 16.57 4.55 7.47
CA LEU A 30 17.24 3.62 8.36
C LEU A 30 16.25 2.91 9.29
N LEU A 31 15.24 3.60 9.81
CA LEU A 31 14.15 3.00 10.58
C LEU A 31 13.41 1.90 9.81
N LEU A 32 13.21 2.08 8.49
CA LEU A 32 12.67 1.00 7.66
C LEU A 32 13.65 -0.18 7.64
N HIS A 33 14.94 0.04 7.42
CA HIS A 33 15.90 -1.07 7.38
C HIS A 33 16.11 -1.79 8.72
N THR A 34 15.97 -1.10 9.85
CA THR A 34 16.22 -1.65 11.20
C THR A 34 14.97 -2.23 11.86
N GLY A 35 13.85 -2.38 11.15
CA GLY A 35 12.65 -2.93 11.81
C GLY A 35 12.04 -1.96 12.82
N GLY A 36 12.12 -0.65 12.59
CA GLY A 36 11.63 0.36 13.52
C GLY A 36 12.49 0.53 14.79
N ASP A 37 13.64 -0.16 14.89
CA ASP A 37 14.59 0.03 16.00
C ASP A 37 15.30 1.38 15.83
N ALA A 38 14.92 2.34 16.69
CA ALA A 38 15.44 3.70 16.67
C ALA A 38 16.90 3.76 17.15
N ASP A 39 17.27 2.96 18.15
CA ASP A 39 18.65 2.92 18.67
C ASP A 39 19.61 2.36 17.62
N GLU A 40 19.21 1.31 16.91
CA GLU A 40 20.00 0.80 15.79
C GLU A 40 20.06 1.79 14.63
N ALA A 41 18.94 2.41 14.26
CA ALA A 41 18.91 3.41 13.19
C ALA A 41 19.82 4.61 13.50
N LEU A 42 19.79 5.12 14.74
CA LEU A 42 20.67 6.21 15.18
C LEU A 42 22.15 5.80 15.18
N ARG A 43 22.48 4.58 15.60
CA ARG A 43 23.86 4.06 15.51
C ARG A 43 24.35 4.00 14.07
N TRP A 44 23.51 3.52 13.15
CA TRP A 44 23.87 3.48 11.73
C TRP A 44 24.01 4.88 11.14
N LEU A 45 23.14 5.81 11.52
CA LEU A 45 23.21 7.20 11.08
C LEU A 45 24.51 7.87 11.54
N THR A 46 24.91 7.69 12.80
CA THR A 46 26.19 8.18 13.33
C THR A 46 27.37 7.58 12.58
N ALA A 47 27.36 6.29 12.29
CA ALA A 47 28.43 5.65 11.53
C ALA A 47 28.50 6.14 10.07
N LEU A 48 27.36 6.49 9.47
CA LEU A 48 27.32 7.12 8.15
C LEU A 48 27.86 8.55 8.19
N ASP A 49 27.53 9.31 9.24
CA ASP A 49 28.04 10.66 9.45
C ASP A 49 29.56 10.67 9.62
N GLU A 50 30.13 9.80 10.46
CA GLU A 50 31.58 9.66 10.63
C GLU A 50 32.32 9.37 9.31
N LYS A 51 31.66 8.64 8.39
CA LYS A 51 32.25 8.24 7.12
C LYS A 51 32.09 9.27 6.01
N TYR A 52 30.94 9.94 5.96
CA TYR A 52 30.55 10.78 4.82
C TYR A 52 30.42 12.27 5.16
N GLY A 53 30.54 12.66 6.43
CA GLY A 53 30.36 14.03 6.89
C GLY A 53 28.96 14.55 6.55
N LEU A 54 27.93 13.95 7.15
CA LEU A 54 26.54 14.30 6.89
C LEU A 54 26.10 15.54 7.69
N THR A 55 26.79 15.80 8.80
CA THR A 55 26.63 16.96 9.69
C THR A 55 27.57 18.10 9.30
N ASP A 56 27.25 19.30 9.77
CA ASP A 56 28.05 20.51 9.59
C ASP A 56 28.27 21.23 10.92
N ASP A 57 28.94 22.39 10.88
CA ASP A 57 29.20 23.22 12.06
C ASP A 57 27.90 23.76 12.71
N GLU A 58 26.77 23.74 12.00
CA GLU A 58 25.47 24.23 12.51
C GLU A 58 24.68 23.15 13.24
N MET A 59 24.80 21.88 12.85
CA MET A 59 24.06 20.76 13.45
C MET A 59 24.89 19.48 13.51
N GLY A 60 25.39 19.16 14.70
CA GLY A 60 26.02 17.87 14.98
C GLY A 60 25.00 16.74 15.22
N MET A 61 25.47 15.50 15.28
CA MET A 61 24.60 14.34 15.52
C MET A 61 23.91 14.38 16.90
N GLY A 62 24.59 14.92 17.91
CA GLY A 62 24.00 15.13 19.24
C GLY A 62 22.84 16.14 19.20
N ASP A 63 23.01 17.24 18.48
CA ASP A 63 21.97 18.26 18.30
C ASP A 63 20.77 17.70 17.54
N PHE A 64 21.02 16.88 16.51
CA PHE A 64 19.97 16.18 15.77
C PHE A 64 19.14 15.25 16.68
N ILE A 65 19.79 14.45 17.53
CA ILE A 65 19.11 13.53 18.46
C ILE A 65 18.26 14.31 19.48
N GLU A 66 18.79 15.40 20.04
CA GLU A 66 18.02 16.25 20.95
C GLU A 66 16.86 16.94 20.23
N GLU A 67 17.04 17.37 18.98
CA GLU A 67 15.97 17.95 18.18
C GLU A 67 14.88 16.90 17.83
N LEU A 68 15.24 15.63 17.60
CA LEU A 68 14.27 14.54 17.44
C LEU A 68 13.40 14.37 18.70
N LYS A 69 13.99 14.46 19.89
CA LYS A 69 13.25 14.42 21.17
C LYS A 69 12.37 15.64 21.36
N ASN A 70 12.93 16.84 21.15
CA ASN A 70 12.21 18.11 21.29
C ASN A 70 11.01 18.21 20.36
N ARG A 71 11.14 17.69 19.13
CA ARG A 71 10.04 17.61 18.16
C ARG A 71 9.10 16.43 18.40
N GLY A 72 9.40 15.56 19.37
CA GLY A 72 8.59 14.42 19.76
C GLY A 72 8.55 13.30 18.73
N TYR A 73 9.65 13.04 18.02
CA TYR A 73 9.78 11.92 17.08
C TYR A 73 10.30 10.65 17.75
N ILE A 74 11.16 10.82 18.74
CA ILE A 74 11.66 9.72 19.56
C ILE A 74 11.35 10.03 21.02
N ASP A 75 11.16 8.98 21.80
CA ASP A 75 11.07 9.04 23.24
C ASP A 75 12.01 7.99 23.84
N ARG A 76 12.36 8.16 25.11
CA ARG A 76 13.18 7.20 25.83
C ARG A 76 12.33 6.55 26.90
N ASP A 77 12.19 5.24 26.77
CA ASP A 77 11.45 4.45 27.76
C ASP A 77 12.16 4.54 29.12
N GLU A 78 11.46 5.04 30.14
CA GLU A 78 12.03 5.32 31.46
C GLU A 78 12.44 4.04 32.22
N GLU A 79 11.81 2.90 31.92
CA GLU A 79 12.06 1.62 32.60
C GLU A 79 13.23 0.85 31.98
N THR A 80 13.33 0.86 30.65
CA THR A 80 14.31 0.07 29.88
C THR A 80 15.48 0.90 29.37
N GLY A 81 15.33 2.23 29.32
CA GLY A 81 16.32 3.16 28.78
C GLY A 81 16.50 3.10 27.26
N VAL A 82 15.64 2.35 26.57
CA VAL A 82 15.64 2.13 25.11
C VAL A 82 14.95 3.31 24.41
N VAL A 83 15.52 3.76 23.29
CA VAL A 83 14.90 4.80 22.47
C VAL A 83 13.85 4.16 21.56
N GLN A 84 12.63 4.70 21.59
CA GLN A 84 11.51 4.24 20.79
C GLN A 84 10.99 5.39 19.91
N ILE A 85 10.45 5.07 18.73
CA ILE A 85 9.78 6.07 17.90
C ILE A 85 8.38 6.35 18.47
N THR A 86 7.95 7.60 18.38
CA THR A 86 6.61 7.99 18.82
C THR A 86 5.57 7.72 17.73
N ALA A 87 4.29 7.76 18.09
CA ALA A 87 3.19 7.71 17.11
C ALA A 87 3.26 8.82 16.04
N LYS A 88 3.92 9.95 16.35
CA LYS A 88 4.17 11.03 15.39
C LYS A 88 5.19 10.58 14.34
N ALA A 89 6.30 9.97 14.76
CA ALA A 89 7.29 9.43 13.84
C ALA A 89 6.73 8.27 13.02
N GLU A 90 5.94 7.36 13.61
CA GLU A 90 5.26 6.29 12.86
C GLU A 90 4.33 6.83 11.77
N ARG A 91 3.60 7.91 12.06
CA ARG A 91 2.76 8.58 11.06
C ARG A 91 3.60 9.20 9.94
N GLY A 92 4.67 9.91 10.30
CA GLY A 92 5.60 10.46 9.32
C GLY A 92 6.23 9.40 8.44
N LEU A 93 6.56 8.22 9.00
CA LEU A 93 7.11 7.09 8.25
C LEU A 93 6.13 6.55 7.19
N ARG A 94 4.84 6.48 7.55
CA ARG A 94 3.77 6.08 6.63
C ARG A 94 3.54 7.11 5.52
N GLU A 95 3.50 8.39 5.88
CA GLU A 95 3.38 9.51 4.93
C GLU A 95 4.54 9.51 3.93
N ARG A 96 5.78 9.39 4.42
CA ARG A 96 6.95 9.33 3.56
C ARG A 96 6.97 8.10 2.67
N SER A 97 6.59 6.93 3.20
CA SER A 97 6.49 5.70 2.41
C SER A 97 5.50 5.87 1.25
N LEU A 98 4.38 6.56 1.48
CA LEU A 98 3.39 6.87 0.45
C LEU A 98 3.95 7.80 -0.64
N GLU A 99 4.63 8.88 -0.24
CA GLU A 99 5.26 9.84 -1.15
C GLU A 99 6.32 9.18 -2.03
N ASP A 100 7.19 8.36 -1.44
CA ASP A 100 8.25 7.66 -2.14
C ASP A 100 7.70 6.74 -3.26
N ILE A 101 6.63 5.99 -2.98
CA ILE A 101 5.98 5.13 -3.99
C ILE A 101 5.39 5.97 -5.14
N PHE A 102 4.75 7.09 -4.82
CA PHE A 102 4.21 7.98 -5.86
C PHE A 102 5.30 8.63 -6.71
N ASP A 103 6.43 8.99 -6.12
CA ASP A 103 7.54 9.58 -6.85
C ASP A 103 8.25 8.54 -7.74
N GLN A 104 8.32 7.28 -7.32
CA GLN A 104 8.76 6.17 -8.18
C GLN A 104 7.82 5.99 -9.38
N LEU A 105 6.50 6.01 -9.16
CA LEU A 105 5.50 5.93 -10.23
C LEU A 105 5.65 7.06 -11.25
N LYS A 106 5.90 8.30 -10.80
CA LYS A 106 6.14 9.45 -11.70
C LYS A 106 7.41 9.27 -12.55
N LYS A 107 8.48 8.73 -11.97
CA LYS A 107 9.78 8.54 -12.66
C LYS A 107 9.72 7.44 -13.73
N GLY A 108 8.88 6.42 -13.55
CA GLY A 108 8.68 5.33 -14.51
C GLY A 108 7.85 5.71 -15.75
N GLY A 109 7.08 6.80 -15.70
CA GLY A 109 6.13 7.17 -16.76
C GLY A 109 6.66 8.18 -17.78
N LYS A 110 7.45 7.73 -18.78
CA LYS A 110 7.53 8.40 -20.10
C LYS A 110 6.46 7.80 -21.03
N GLY A 111 5.21 8.03 -20.67
CA GLY A 111 4.02 7.62 -21.41
C GLY A 111 2.83 8.31 -20.78
N ASP A 112 1.94 8.85 -21.59
CA ASP A 112 0.86 9.78 -21.24
C ASP A 112 -0.16 9.18 -20.25
N HIS A 113 0.24 9.02 -18.99
CA HIS A 113 -0.65 8.78 -17.87
C HIS A 113 -0.84 10.13 -17.18
N LYS A 114 -1.86 10.89 -17.63
CA LYS A 114 -2.44 11.94 -16.80
C LYS A 114 -2.82 11.29 -15.48
N THR A 115 -2.10 11.64 -14.42
CA THR A 115 -2.49 11.32 -13.06
C THR A 115 -3.86 11.94 -12.83
N PRO A 116 -4.92 11.16 -12.61
CA PRO A 116 -6.27 11.69 -12.45
C PRO A 116 -6.48 12.04 -10.97
N PHE A 117 -5.57 12.82 -10.38
CA PHE A 117 -5.76 13.35 -9.04
C PHE A 117 -6.57 14.64 -9.16
N SER A 118 -7.88 14.49 -9.39
CA SER A 118 -8.88 15.49 -8.99
C SER A 118 -9.43 15.11 -7.60
N GLY A 119 -9.88 16.11 -6.85
CA GLY A 119 -10.21 16.07 -5.43
C GLY A 119 -11.25 15.03 -4.98
N LEU A 120 -11.29 14.84 -3.66
CA LEU A 120 -12.00 13.79 -2.90
C LEU A 120 -13.40 14.22 -2.45
N GLY A 121 -14.38 13.31 -2.56
CA GLY A 121 -15.58 13.33 -1.73
C GLY A 121 -16.77 12.61 -2.36
N ASP A 122 -17.92 12.59 -1.67
CA ASP A 122 -19.26 12.52 -2.29
C ASP A 122 -19.53 13.83 -3.10
N GLU A 123 -18.51 14.32 -3.80
CA GLU A 123 -18.55 15.55 -4.56
C GLU A 123 -19.04 15.22 -5.97
N ARG A 124 -20.05 15.97 -6.39
CA ARG A 124 -20.58 15.96 -7.75
C ARG A 124 -19.41 16.11 -8.72
N GLN A 125 -19.24 15.16 -9.63
CA GLN A 125 -18.33 15.38 -10.75
C GLN A 125 -18.82 16.58 -11.56
N PRO A 126 -17.94 17.38 -12.19
CA PRO A 126 -18.38 18.43 -13.12
C PRO A 126 -19.06 17.86 -14.37
N GLU A 127 -18.89 16.55 -14.62
CA GLU A 127 -19.56 15.83 -15.69
C GLU A 127 -21.01 15.48 -15.30
N THR A 128 -21.93 15.71 -16.22
CA THR A 128 -23.36 15.47 -16.07
C THR A 128 -23.84 14.44 -17.08
N ARG A 129 -24.83 13.63 -16.69
CA ARG A 129 -25.53 12.72 -17.58
C ARG A 129 -27.05 12.92 -17.53
N PRO A 130 -27.82 12.43 -18.52
CA PRO A 130 -29.27 12.43 -18.45
C PRO A 130 -29.77 11.69 -17.21
N TYR A 131 -30.83 12.21 -16.59
CA TYR A 131 -31.54 11.58 -15.48
C TYR A 131 -32.14 10.24 -15.91
N ALA A 132 -32.02 9.23 -15.04
CA ALA A 132 -32.69 7.96 -15.17
C ALA A 132 -33.58 7.70 -13.96
N PHE A 133 -34.70 7.01 -14.17
CA PHE A 133 -35.63 6.67 -13.11
C PHE A 133 -34.92 5.91 -11.97
N GLY A 134 -34.96 6.47 -10.75
CA GLY A 134 -34.27 5.94 -9.56
C GLY A 134 -33.04 6.72 -9.13
N ASP A 135 -32.58 7.68 -9.93
CA ASP A 135 -31.50 8.60 -9.54
C ASP A 135 -31.92 9.50 -8.36
N ASP A 136 -30.96 9.75 -7.46
CA ASP A 136 -31.19 10.63 -6.31
C ASP A 136 -31.36 12.08 -6.78
N VAL A 137 -32.53 12.64 -6.45
CA VAL A 137 -32.92 14.03 -6.77
C VAL A 137 -31.95 15.04 -6.15
N SER A 138 -31.25 14.66 -5.07
CA SER A 138 -30.21 15.48 -4.45
C SER A 138 -29.02 15.77 -5.38
N ASN A 139 -28.85 15.03 -6.49
CA ASN A 139 -27.75 15.18 -7.44
C ASN A 139 -28.14 15.89 -8.75
N LEU A 140 -29.33 16.49 -8.80
CA LEU A 140 -29.80 17.19 -9.99
C LEU A 140 -28.93 18.42 -10.31
N ASP A 141 -28.47 18.53 -11.56
CA ASP A 141 -27.94 19.77 -12.10
C ASP A 141 -29.10 20.67 -12.53
N VAL A 142 -29.51 21.52 -11.60
CA VAL A 142 -30.57 22.51 -11.83
C VAL A 142 -30.20 23.46 -12.98
N THR A 143 -28.91 23.81 -13.12
CA THR A 143 -28.46 24.79 -14.12
C THR A 143 -28.47 24.18 -15.52
N GLY A 144 -27.87 23.00 -15.69
CA GLY A 144 -27.93 22.22 -16.93
C GLY A 144 -29.36 21.88 -17.33
N THR A 145 -30.19 21.49 -16.36
CA THR A 145 -31.62 21.18 -16.60
C THR A 145 -32.39 22.38 -17.11
N LEU A 146 -32.24 23.55 -16.46
CA LEU A 146 -32.85 24.81 -16.92
C LEU A 146 -32.34 25.21 -18.31
N SER A 147 -31.04 25.10 -18.54
CA SER A 147 -30.41 25.40 -19.84
C SER A 147 -30.99 24.54 -20.97
N ASN A 148 -31.18 23.23 -20.73
CA ASN A 148 -31.81 22.33 -21.68
C ASN A 148 -33.29 22.68 -21.92
N ALA A 149 -34.05 22.94 -20.86
CA ALA A 149 -35.46 23.34 -20.97
C ALA A 149 -35.62 24.61 -21.84
N PHE A 150 -34.77 25.62 -21.64
CA PHE A 150 -34.78 26.82 -22.50
C PHE A 150 -34.37 26.52 -23.94
N ARG A 151 -33.36 25.66 -24.17
CA ARG A 151 -32.96 25.23 -25.52
C ARG A 151 -34.07 24.47 -26.25
N HIS A 152 -34.89 23.71 -25.53
CA HIS A 152 -36.05 23.00 -26.08
C HIS A 152 -37.30 23.88 -26.25
N GLY A 153 -37.16 25.20 -26.05
CA GLY A 153 -38.20 26.17 -26.38
C GLY A 153 -39.16 26.49 -25.24
N SER A 154 -38.80 26.21 -23.99
CA SER A 154 -39.61 26.62 -22.85
C SER A 154 -39.61 28.14 -22.68
N GLY A 155 -40.81 28.70 -22.53
CA GLY A 155 -41.02 30.14 -22.31
C GLY A 155 -40.67 30.57 -20.88
N ILE A 156 -40.75 31.87 -20.62
CA ILE A 156 -40.54 32.46 -19.29
C ILE A 156 -41.92 32.75 -18.66
N GLY A 157 -42.09 32.47 -17.38
CA GLY A 157 -43.33 32.74 -16.65
C GLY A 157 -44.36 31.62 -16.77
N ALA A 158 -45.58 31.94 -17.23
CA ALA A 158 -46.70 30.99 -17.23
C ALA A 158 -46.55 29.82 -18.23
N ASP A 159 -45.67 29.96 -19.24
CA ASP A 159 -45.42 28.95 -20.26
C ASP A 159 -44.15 28.10 -20.00
N PHE A 160 -43.56 28.21 -18.80
CA PHE A 160 -42.40 27.41 -18.44
C PHE A 160 -42.78 25.94 -18.29
N ARG A 161 -42.13 25.07 -19.07
CA ARG A 161 -42.30 23.61 -19.02
C ARG A 161 -40.92 22.95 -18.91
N VAL A 162 -40.84 21.85 -18.17
CA VAL A 162 -39.64 21.01 -18.12
C VAL A 162 -40.06 19.61 -18.55
N ARG A 163 -39.32 19.02 -19.48
CA ARG A 163 -39.52 17.65 -19.98
C ARG A 163 -38.57 16.72 -19.24
N GLU A 164 -38.88 15.42 -19.27
CA GLU A 164 -38.03 14.39 -18.68
C GLU A 164 -36.60 14.43 -19.25
N ASP A 165 -36.48 14.61 -20.56
CA ASP A 165 -35.20 14.68 -21.28
C ASP A 165 -34.36 15.93 -20.94
N ASP A 166 -34.95 16.92 -20.25
CA ASP A 166 -34.22 18.12 -19.83
C ASP A 166 -33.38 17.84 -18.58
N PHE A 167 -33.79 16.88 -17.74
CA PHE A 167 -33.16 16.62 -16.45
C PHE A 167 -31.77 16.02 -16.62
N GLN A 168 -30.80 16.68 -15.98
CA GLN A 168 -29.43 16.20 -15.85
C GLN A 168 -29.09 15.97 -14.39
N VAL A 169 -28.33 14.92 -14.13
CA VAL A 169 -27.76 14.62 -12.82
C VAL A 169 -26.25 14.65 -12.93
N PHE A 170 -25.62 15.17 -11.89
CA PHE A 170 -24.19 15.01 -11.71
C PHE A 170 -23.88 13.54 -11.45
N GLU A 171 -22.82 13.03 -12.07
CA GLU A 171 -22.35 11.70 -11.70
C GLU A 171 -21.85 11.72 -10.26
N THR A 172 -22.41 10.82 -9.45
CA THR A 172 -21.90 10.50 -8.13
C THR A 172 -21.03 9.27 -8.21
N ASP A 173 -19.85 9.38 -7.64
CA ASP A 173 -18.98 8.25 -7.37
C ASP A 173 -19.66 7.32 -6.35
N HIS A 174 -20.41 6.32 -6.82
CA HIS A 174 -20.85 5.21 -5.97
C HIS A 174 -19.65 4.31 -5.65
N HIS A 175 -18.75 4.80 -4.80
CA HIS A 175 -17.62 4.03 -4.35
C HIS A 175 -18.10 2.95 -3.39
N ALA A 176 -18.28 1.74 -3.91
CA ALA A 176 -18.57 0.56 -3.11
C ALA A 176 -17.42 0.31 -2.13
N SER A 177 -17.72 0.31 -0.84
CA SER A 177 -16.72 0.12 0.21
C SER A 177 -16.03 -1.23 0.06
N MET A 178 -14.71 -1.25 0.29
CA MET A 178 -13.86 -2.42 0.08
C MET A 178 -13.24 -2.88 1.40
N ALA A 179 -13.27 -4.20 1.64
CA ALA A 179 -12.50 -4.83 2.70
C ALA A 179 -11.26 -5.51 2.12
N THR A 180 -10.08 -5.06 2.54
CA THR A 180 -8.79 -5.57 2.07
C THR A 180 -8.06 -6.22 3.23
N VAL A 181 -7.61 -7.46 3.05
CA VAL A 181 -6.57 -8.03 3.90
C VAL A 181 -5.24 -7.98 3.16
N LEU A 182 -4.23 -7.35 3.77
CA LEU A 182 -2.85 -7.41 3.33
C LEU A 182 -2.11 -8.52 4.09
N MET A 183 -1.74 -9.57 3.39
CA MET A 183 -0.92 -10.66 3.88
C MET A 183 0.56 -10.39 3.59
N ILE A 184 1.41 -10.49 4.61
CA ILE A 184 2.85 -10.28 4.51
C ILE A 184 3.58 -11.54 4.97
N ASP A 185 4.41 -12.08 4.09
CA ASP A 185 5.30 -13.20 4.39
C ASP A 185 6.46 -12.75 5.28
N LEU A 186 6.65 -13.41 6.42
CA LEU A 186 7.77 -13.20 7.35
C LEU A 186 8.68 -14.43 7.44
N SER A 187 8.55 -15.36 6.49
CA SER A 187 9.40 -16.55 6.42
C SER A 187 10.84 -16.19 6.11
N HIS A 188 11.74 -17.11 6.45
CA HIS A 188 13.18 -16.88 6.31
C HIS A 188 13.59 -16.58 4.86
N SER A 189 12.81 -17.04 3.86
CA SER A 189 13.11 -16.75 2.45
C SER A 189 13.21 -15.28 2.14
N MET A 190 12.42 -14.44 2.82
CA MET A 190 12.34 -12.99 2.61
C MET A 190 13.65 -12.23 2.84
N ILE A 191 14.67 -12.88 3.43
CA ILE A 191 16.05 -12.35 3.59
C ILE A 191 17.13 -13.30 3.04
N LEU A 192 16.75 -14.42 2.43
CA LEU A 192 17.71 -15.38 1.88
C LEU A 192 18.47 -14.80 0.70
N TYR A 193 19.71 -15.29 0.52
CA TYR A 193 20.61 -14.91 -0.56
C TYR A 193 21.06 -13.44 -0.55
N GLY A 194 20.97 -12.77 0.61
CA GLY A 194 21.43 -11.39 0.78
C GLY A 194 20.50 -10.35 0.15
N GLU A 195 19.28 -10.74 -0.22
CA GLU A 195 18.25 -9.83 -0.72
C GLU A 195 17.28 -9.46 0.41
N ASP A 196 17.18 -8.18 0.75
CA ASP A 196 16.21 -7.65 1.71
C ASP A 196 14.86 -7.40 1.01
N ARG A 197 13.97 -8.40 1.04
CA ARG A 197 12.62 -8.31 0.44
C ARG A 197 11.59 -7.80 1.43
N ILE A 198 11.87 -7.92 2.73
CA ILE A 198 10.96 -7.51 3.80
C ILE A 198 10.87 -5.99 3.89
N THR A 199 11.96 -5.25 3.68
CA THR A 199 11.92 -3.78 3.75
C THR A 199 11.03 -3.15 2.67
N PRO A 200 11.14 -3.52 1.37
CA PRO A 200 10.18 -3.09 0.35
C PRO A 200 8.73 -3.48 0.65
N ALA A 201 8.51 -4.68 1.19
CA ALA A 201 7.18 -5.16 1.59
C ALA A 201 6.58 -4.27 2.70
N ARG A 202 7.35 -3.98 3.75
CA ARG A 202 6.94 -3.07 4.84
C ARG A 202 6.67 -1.66 4.35
N LYS A 203 7.57 -1.10 3.54
CA LYS A 203 7.38 0.23 2.93
C LYS A 203 6.08 0.29 2.14
N THR A 204 5.82 -0.72 1.31
CA THR A 204 4.58 -0.81 0.52
C THR A 204 3.35 -0.96 1.41
N ALA A 205 3.42 -1.76 2.48
CA ALA A 205 2.35 -1.93 3.44
C ALA A 205 2.02 -0.63 4.19
N LEU A 206 3.04 0.10 4.65
CA LEU A 206 2.91 1.41 5.29
C LEU A 206 2.28 2.44 4.35
N ALA A 207 2.74 2.48 3.11
CA ALA A 207 2.18 3.33 2.07
C ALA A 207 0.70 3.01 1.81
N LEU A 208 0.35 1.72 1.65
CA LEU A 208 -1.04 1.30 1.44
C LEU A 208 -1.93 1.66 2.63
N ALA A 209 -1.45 1.42 3.85
CA ALA A 209 -2.15 1.80 5.06
C ALA A 209 -2.40 3.31 5.11
N GLN A 210 -1.40 4.12 4.76
CA GLN A 210 -1.56 5.58 4.67
C GLN A 210 -2.58 5.98 3.61
N LEU A 211 -2.52 5.38 2.41
CA LEU A 211 -3.45 5.68 1.33
C LEU A 211 -4.89 5.37 1.74
N ILE A 212 -5.15 4.17 2.26
CA ILE A 212 -6.50 3.73 2.64
C ILE A 212 -7.04 4.59 3.77
N THR A 213 -6.26 4.79 4.83
CA THR A 213 -6.72 5.54 6.02
C THR A 213 -6.97 7.01 5.73
N THR A 214 -6.23 7.63 4.80
CA THR A 214 -6.37 9.06 4.49
C THR A 214 -7.32 9.35 3.33
N ARG A 215 -7.30 8.54 2.26
CA ARG A 215 -8.07 8.79 1.03
C ARG A 215 -9.36 7.98 0.96
N TYR A 216 -9.45 6.85 1.67
CA TYR A 216 -10.58 5.91 1.56
C TYR A 216 -11.13 5.49 2.93
N PRO A 217 -11.65 6.44 3.74
CA PRO A 217 -12.08 6.16 5.12
C PRO A 217 -13.27 5.18 5.25
N LYS A 218 -14.00 4.93 4.16
CA LYS A 218 -15.10 3.93 4.11
C LYS A 218 -14.57 2.49 3.88
N ASP A 219 -13.30 2.33 3.51
CA ASP A 219 -12.66 1.04 3.27
C ASP A 219 -12.01 0.51 4.56
N THR A 220 -11.84 -0.81 4.64
CA THR A 220 -11.14 -1.45 5.76
C THR A 220 -9.85 -2.09 5.28
N LEU A 221 -8.78 -1.90 6.04
CA LEU A 221 -7.51 -2.61 5.86
C LEU A 221 -7.22 -3.42 7.12
N ASP A 222 -7.02 -4.71 6.93
CA ASP A 222 -6.55 -5.65 7.94
C ASP A 222 -5.21 -6.23 7.50
N ILE A 223 -4.32 -6.51 8.45
CA ILE A 223 -2.97 -6.98 8.14
C ILE A 223 -2.78 -8.34 8.78
N VAL A 224 -2.29 -9.30 7.98
CA VAL A 224 -2.00 -10.66 8.42
C VAL A 224 -0.53 -10.94 8.12
N ALA A 225 0.27 -11.09 9.17
CA ALA A 225 1.60 -11.65 9.03
C ALA A 225 1.51 -13.18 9.03
N PHE A 226 2.33 -13.84 8.22
CA PHE A 226 2.41 -15.30 8.24
C PHE A 226 3.84 -15.82 8.13
N GLY A 227 4.07 -16.95 8.79
CA GLY A 227 5.32 -17.70 8.81
C GLY A 227 4.99 -19.17 9.07
N ASN A 228 5.35 -19.70 10.24
CA ASN A 228 4.91 -21.04 10.67
C ASN A 228 3.38 -21.11 10.88
N ASP A 229 2.80 -20.00 11.34
CA ASP A 229 1.37 -19.77 11.54
C ASP A 229 1.01 -18.38 11.02
N ALA A 230 -0.23 -17.92 11.18
CA ALA A 230 -0.69 -16.61 10.75
C ALA A 230 -1.41 -15.84 11.87
N TRP A 231 -1.11 -14.55 12.00
CA TRP A 231 -1.68 -13.69 13.04
C TRP A 231 -1.99 -12.29 12.50
N GLU A 232 -2.92 -11.60 13.18
CA GLU A 232 -3.27 -10.22 12.86
C GLU A 232 -2.22 -9.25 13.41
N VAL A 233 -1.95 -8.19 12.65
CA VAL A 233 -0.98 -7.15 12.99
C VAL A 233 -1.70 -5.80 12.96
N GLU A 234 -1.46 -4.95 13.95
CA GLU A 234 -2.00 -3.59 13.93
C GLU A 234 -1.16 -2.69 13.01
N ILE A 235 -1.76 -1.63 12.44
CA ILE A 235 -1.04 -0.70 11.54
C ILE A 235 0.18 -0.07 12.23
N LYS A 236 0.11 0.20 13.54
CA LYS A 236 1.22 0.72 14.33
C LYS A 236 2.40 -0.26 14.42
N ASP A 237 2.13 -1.57 14.31
CA ASP A 237 3.15 -2.61 14.46
C ASP A 237 3.86 -2.94 13.14
N LEU A 238 3.35 -2.43 12.01
CA LEU A 238 3.92 -2.62 10.68
C LEU A 238 5.41 -2.29 10.55
N PRO A 239 5.92 -1.16 11.08
CA PRO A 239 7.34 -0.82 10.99
C PRO A 239 8.24 -1.88 11.61
N TYR A 240 7.75 -2.55 12.66
CA TYR A 240 8.49 -3.51 13.47
C TYR A 240 8.37 -4.96 13.00
N LEU A 241 7.69 -5.20 11.87
CA LEU A 241 7.63 -6.54 11.30
C LEU A 241 9.01 -7.00 10.83
N ASN A 242 9.49 -8.06 11.46
CA ASN A 242 10.76 -8.67 11.12
C ASN A 242 10.57 -10.13 10.71
N VAL A 243 11.42 -10.56 9.80
CA VAL A 243 11.48 -11.96 9.39
C VAL A 243 11.99 -12.82 10.54
N GLY A 244 11.46 -14.03 10.66
CA GLY A 244 11.93 -15.01 11.64
C GLY A 244 12.50 -16.26 10.97
N PRO A 245 13.02 -17.22 11.77
CA PRO A 245 13.38 -18.55 11.30
C PRO A 245 12.10 -19.40 11.04
N PHE A 246 11.18 -18.84 10.27
CA PHE A 246 9.88 -19.40 9.97
C PHE A 246 9.85 -20.06 8.60
N HIS A 247 9.00 -21.08 8.48
CA HIS A 247 8.54 -21.61 7.20
C HIS A 247 7.45 -20.70 6.60
N THR A 248 6.91 -21.11 5.46
CA THR A 248 5.95 -20.34 4.67
C THR A 248 4.60 -21.07 4.67
N ASN A 249 3.76 -20.79 5.66
CA ASN A 249 2.43 -21.38 5.79
C ASN A 249 1.36 -20.51 5.12
N THR A 250 1.42 -20.40 3.80
CA THR A 250 0.48 -19.59 3.00
C THR A 250 -0.98 -19.98 3.25
N ARG A 251 -1.24 -21.27 3.50
CA ARG A 251 -2.59 -21.75 3.82
C ARG A 251 -3.13 -21.13 5.09
N ALA A 252 -2.36 -21.11 6.18
CA ALA A 252 -2.79 -20.48 7.43
C ALA A 252 -3.05 -18.98 7.23
N GLY A 253 -2.19 -18.31 6.46
CA GLY A 253 -2.40 -16.92 6.07
C GLY A 253 -3.72 -16.67 5.35
N LEU A 254 -4.02 -17.47 4.31
CA LEU A 254 -5.27 -17.36 3.55
C LEU A 254 -6.49 -17.68 4.42
N GLN A 255 -6.40 -18.69 5.29
CA GLN A 255 -7.46 -19.02 6.24
C GLN A 255 -7.75 -17.87 7.18
N ARG A 256 -6.70 -17.26 7.75
CA ARG A 256 -6.86 -16.13 8.67
C ARG A 256 -7.44 -14.91 7.95
N ALA A 257 -6.94 -14.59 6.76
CA ALA A 257 -7.46 -13.50 5.93
C ALA A 257 -8.94 -13.70 5.60
N ARG A 258 -9.33 -14.92 5.20
CA ARG A 258 -10.72 -15.28 4.93
C ARG A 258 -11.60 -15.12 6.17
N ASP A 259 -11.16 -15.58 7.34
CA ASP A 259 -11.92 -15.45 8.58
C ASP A 259 -12.17 -13.98 8.98
N ILE A 260 -11.18 -13.11 8.78
CA ILE A 260 -11.33 -11.65 8.97
C ILE A 260 -12.35 -11.10 7.97
N LEU A 261 -12.17 -11.38 6.68
CA LEU A 261 -13.03 -10.88 5.61
C LEU A 261 -14.48 -11.34 5.76
N ARG A 262 -14.74 -12.55 6.25
CA ARG A 262 -16.10 -13.06 6.52
C ARG A 262 -16.84 -12.23 7.58
N ARG A 263 -16.12 -11.61 8.52
CA ARG A 263 -16.69 -10.72 9.56
C ARG A 263 -16.94 -9.30 9.05
N ARG A 264 -16.30 -8.88 7.95
CA ARG A 264 -16.48 -7.57 7.33
C ARG A 264 -17.81 -7.49 6.57
N LYS A 265 -18.54 -6.39 6.77
CA LYS A 265 -19.86 -6.11 6.13
C LYS A 265 -19.74 -5.64 4.68
N ASN A 266 -18.54 -5.26 4.25
CA ASN A 266 -18.27 -4.78 2.90
C ASN A 266 -18.66 -5.84 1.86
N ARG A 267 -19.34 -5.41 0.79
CA ARG A 267 -19.71 -6.29 -0.33
C ARG A 267 -18.47 -6.76 -1.08
N ASN A 268 -17.50 -5.87 -1.24
CA ASN A 268 -16.28 -6.12 -1.98
C ASN A 268 -15.18 -6.53 -1.00
N LYS A 269 -14.55 -7.67 -1.26
CA LYS A 269 -13.52 -8.26 -0.40
C LYS A 269 -12.34 -8.65 -1.26
N GLN A 270 -11.12 -8.48 -0.77
CA GLN A 270 -9.93 -8.91 -1.49
C GLN A 270 -8.79 -9.23 -0.53
N ILE A 271 -7.87 -10.06 -1.03
CA ILE A 271 -6.61 -10.38 -0.36
C ILE A 271 -5.47 -9.89 -1.25
N PHE A 272 -4.58 -9.10 -0.67
CA PHE A 272 -3.26 -8.80 -1.25
C PHE A 272 -2.23 -9.63 -0.52
N MET A 273 -1.41 -10.39 -1.24
CA MET A 273 -0.40 -11.26 -0.65
C MET A 273 0.98 -10.86 -1.16
N ILE A 274 1.84 -10.38 -0.26
CA ILE A 274 3.24 -10.11 -0.55
C ILE A 274 4.05 -11.31 -0.05
N THR A 275 4.73 -11.99 -0.96
CA THR A 275 5.58 -13.15 -0.65
C THR A 275 6.71 -13.25 -1.67
N ASP A 276 7.83 -13.80 -1.27
CA ASP A 276 8.92 -14.15 -2.16
C ASP A 276 9.01 -15.66 -2.42
N GLY A 277 8.15 -16.43 -1.77
CA GLY A 277 8.41 -17.82 -1.46
C GLY A 277 7.29 -18.77 -1.84
N LYS A 278 7.68 -20.02 -2.07
CA LYS A 278 6.76 -21.15 -2.14
C LYS A 278 6.22 -21.47 -0.74
N PRO A 279 4.99 -21.97 -0.65
CA PRO A 279 4.53 -22.59 0.59
C PRO A 279 5.43 -23.77 0.95
N SER A 280 5.89 -23.83 2.19
CA SER A 280 6.87 -24.82 2.67
C SER A 280 6.41 -25.60 3.89
N CYS A 281 5.25 -25.26 4.47
CA CYS A 281 4.62 -26.05 5.52
C CYS A 281 3.10 -25.88 5.56
N HIS A 282 2.45 -26.81 6.27
CA HIS A 282 1.07 -26.69 6.74
C HIS A 282 0.86 -27.59 7.97
N PHE A 283 -0.25 -27.41 8.68
CA PHE A 283 -0.63 -28.30 9.78
C PHE A 283 -1.61 -29.39 9.32
N GLU A 284 -1.35 -30.63 9.75
CA GLU A 284 -2.22 -31.79 9.60
C GLU A 284 -2.34 -32.52 10.94
N ASN A 285 -3.57 -32.69 11.43
CA ASN A 285 -3.85 -33.41 12.68
C ASN A 285 -3.02 -32.90 13.87
N GLY A 286 -2.85 -31.57 13.98
CA GLY A 286 -2.07 -30.92 15.03
C GLY A 286 -0.55 -31.04 14.88
N ARG A 287 -0.04 -31.62 13.80
CA ARG A 287 1.41 -31.71 13.52
C ARG A 287 1.77 -30.89 12.29
N MET A 288 2.91 -30.18 12.36
CA MET A 288 3.45 -29.46 11.22
C MET A 288 4.05 -30.44 10.22
N TYR A 289 3.47 -30.49 9.03
CA TYR A 289 4.11 -31.06 7.86
C TYR A 289 4.94 -29.97 7.20
N ARG A 290 6.23 -30.20 7.00
CA ARG A 290 7.14 -29.23 6.41
C ARG A 290 8.04 -29.89 5.38
N ASN A 291 8.23 -29.20 4.26
CA ASN A 291 9.21 -29.57 3.27
C ASN A 291 9.79 -28.28 2.67
N ALA A 292 11.02 -27.95 3.10
CA ALA A 292 11.73 -26.79 2.59
C ALA A 292 12.29 -27.01 1.17
N TYR A 293 12.36 -28.26 0.69
CA TYR A 293 12.97 -28.62 -0.59
C TYR A 293 11.93 -28.88 -1.67
N GLY A 294 12.08 -28.24 -2.83
CA GLY A 294 11.18 -28.41 -3.98
C GLY A 294 9.73 -27.93 -3.76
N LEU A 295 8.89 -28.19 -4.77
CA LEU A 295 7.45 -27.94 -4.76
C LEU A 295 6.73 -29.19 -4.26
N ASP A 296 6.52 -29.28 -2.95
CA ASP A 296 5.80 -30.41 -2.36
C ASP A 296 4.31 -30.35 -2.73
N ARG A 297 3.88 -31.27 -3.59
CA ARG A 297 2.48 -31.34 -4.07
C ARG A 297 1.48 -31.42 -2.93
N LYS A 298 1.84 -32.04 -1.80
CA LYS A 298 0.93 -32.15 -0.66
C LYS A 298 0.67 -30.77 -0.04
N ILE A 299 1.71 -29.95 0.10
CA ILE A 299 1.60 -28.59 0.64
C ILE A 299 0.86 -27.70 -0.36
N ILE A 300 1.28 -27.74 -1.63
CA ILE A 300 0.72 -26.91 -2.70
C ILE A 300 -0.78 -27.15 -2.85
N ASN A 301 -1.22 -28.40 -2.95
CA ASN A 301 -2.63 -28.73 -3.09
C ASN A 301 -3.47 -28.14 -1.95
N LYS A 302 -2.93 -28.13 -0.72
CA LYS A 302 -3.63 -27.54 0.43
C LYS A 302 -3.78 -26.02 0.33
N VAL A 303 -2.82 -25.33 -0.28
CA VAL A 303 -2.93 -23.88 -0.54
C VAL A 303 -3.89 -23.60 -1.69
N LEU A 304 -3.83 -24.40 -2.77
CA LEU A 304 -4.75 -24.30 -3.91
C LEU A 304 -6.21 -24.56 -3.50
N ASP A 305 -6.45 -25.57 -2.65
CA ASP A 305 -7.76 -25.85 -2.06
C ASP A 305 -8.31 -24.61 -1.34
N GLU A 306 -7.47 -23.91 -0.56
CA GLU A 306 -7.84 -22.69 0.15
C GLU A 306 -8.08 -21.52 -0.82
N GLY A 307 -7.28 -21.39 -1.89
CA GLY A 307 -7.50 -20.43 -2.96
C GLY A 307 -8.83 -20.63 -3.70
N ALA A 308 -9.22 -21.90 -3.92
CA ALA A 308 -10.51 -22.27 -4.50
C ALA A 308 -11.68 -21.95 -3.55
N ILE A 309 -11.49 -22.09 -2.24
CA ILE A 309 -12.47 -21.66 -1.24
C ILE A 309 -12.63 -20.14 -1.28
N CYS A 310 -11.53 -19.38 -1.28
CA CYS A 310 -11.56 -17.91 -1.39
C CYS A 310 -12.34 -17.45 -2.63
N ARG A 311 -12.12 -18.10 -3.79
CA ARG A 311 -12.87 -17.81 -5.01
C ARG A 311 -14.37 -18.05 -4.86
N ARG A 312 -14.78 -19.18 -4.29
CA ARG A 312 -16.21 -19.48 -4.06
C ARG A 312 -16.88 -18.47 -3.12
N GLU A 313 -16.10 -17.86 -2.23
CA GLU A 313 -16.57 -16.79 -1.34
C GLU A 313 -16.47 -15.39 -1.97
N GLY A 314 -16.08 -15.28 -3.24
CA GLY A 314 -15.95 -13.99 -3.94
C GLY A 314 -14.76 -13.15 -3.46
N ILE A 315 -13.71 -13.79 -2.96
CA ILE A 315 -12.48 -13.15 -2.46
C ILE A 315 -11.34 -13.36 -3.47
N PRO A 316 -11.12 -12.41 -4.41
CA PRO A 316 -9.95 -12.41 -5.28
C PRO A 316 -8.66 -12.23 -4.47
N ILE A 317 -7.63 -12.98 -4.85
CA ILE A 317 -6.28 -12.93 -4.31
C ILE A 317 -5.40 -12.26 -5.36
N THR A 318 -4.70 -11.20 -4.97
CA THR A 318 -3.66 -10.58 -5.79
C THR A 318 -2.32 -10.86 -5.14
N THR A 319 -1.48 -11.61 -5.84
CA THR A 319 -0.16 -12.03 -5.34
C THR A 319 0.92 -11.12 -5.90
N PHE A 320 1.67 -10.47 -5.03
CA PHE A 320 2.84 -9.69 -5.35
C PHE A 320 4.08 -10.51 -5.01
N MET A 321 4.68 -11.08 -6.04
CA MET A 321 5.82 -11.98 -5.91
C MET A 321 7.13 -11.20 -6.07
N ILE A 322 7.94 -11.18 -5.00
CA ILE A 322 9.26 -10.53 -4.98
C ILE A 322 10.36 -11.55 -5.31
N ALA A 323 10.27 -12.23 -6.44
CA ALA A 323 11.27 -13.23 -6.83
C ALA A 323 11.33 -13.48 -8.35
N LYS A 324 12.54 -13.80 -8.83
CA LYS A 324 12.81 -14.09 -10.26
C LYS A 324 12.81 -15.58 -10.60
N ASP A 325 12.62 -16.47 -9.63
CA ASP A 325 12.69 -17.93 -9.85
C ASP A 325 11.49 -18.44 -10.69
N PRO A 326 11.73 -18.97 -11.91
CA PRO A 326 10.66 -19.46 -12.79
C PRO A 326 9.80 -20.58 -12.20
N TYR A 327 10.35 -21.41 -11.31
CA TYR A 327 9.62 -22.50 -10.67
C TYR A 327 8.63 -21.99 -9.63
N LEU A 328 9.03 -20.99 -8.84
CA LEU A 328 8.14 -20.32 -7.88
C LEU A 328 7.00 -19.60 -8.58
N GLN A 329 7.27 -19.01 -9.76
CA GLN A 329 6.22 -18.39 -10.58
C GLN A 329 5.17 -19.41 -11.03
N GLY A 330 5.54 -20.67 -11.24
CA GLY A 330 4.61 -21.74 -11.62
C GLY A 330 3.51 -21.97 -10.58
N PHE A 331 3.89 -22.03 -9.30
CA PHE A 331 2.93 -22.15 -8.20
C PHE A 331 1.99 -20.93 -8.14
N VAL A 332 2.54 -19.72 -8.24
CA VAL A 332 1.73 -18.49 -8.20
C VAL A 332 0.76 -18.43 -9.38
N ARG A 333 1.17 -18.87 -10.58
CA ARG A 333 0.27 -19.00 -11.75
C ARG A 333 -0.88 -19.95 -11.45
N GLU A 334 -0.60 -21.13 -10.92
CA GLU A 334 -1.63 -22.12 -10.58
C GLU A 334 -2.61 -21.60 -9.52
N LEU A 335 -2.11 -20.94 -8.46
CA LEU A 335 -2.96 -20.28 -7.47
C LEU A 335 -3.84 -19.19 -8.08
N THR A 336 -3.27 -18.39 -8.97
CA THR A 336 -3.97 -17.32 -9.68
C THR A 336 -5.08 -17.87 -10.58
N GLU A 337 -4.81 -18.95 -11.32
CA GLU A 337 -5.79 -19.64 -12.17
C GLU A 337 -6.94 -20.23 -11.35
N VAL A 338 -6.61 -20.93 -10.25
CA VAL A 338 -7.60 -21.53 -9.35
C VAL A 338 -8.49 -20.46 -8.72
N ASN A 339 -7.90 -19.37 -8.23
CA ASN A 339 -8.62 -18.29 -7.57
C ASN A 339 -9.32 -17.33 -8.55
N GLN A 340 -8.90 -17.29 -9.83
CA GLN A 340 -9.21 -16.21 -10.78
C GLN A 340 -8.77 -14.82 -10.27
N GLY A 341 -7.63 -14.82 -9.58
CA GLY A 341 -7.01 -13.63 -9.03
C GLY A 341 -6.07 -12.95 -10.02
N ARG A 342 -5.04 -12.28 -9.50
CA ARG A 342 -3.94 -11.70 -10.28
C ARG A 342 -2.60 -12.02 -9.65
N ALA A 343 -1.55 -11.98 -10.46
CA ALA A 343 -0.18 -12.07 -10.00
C ALA A 343 0.67 -10.99 -10.66
N TYR A 344 1.45 -10.29 -9.85
CA TYR A 344 2.48 -9.35 -10.30
C TYR A 344 3.85 -9.91 -9.89
N TYR A 345 4.73 -9.98 -10.87
CA TYR A 345 6.12 -10.38 -10.67
C TYR A 345 6.95 -9.09 -10.67
N ALA A 346 7.28 -8.62 -9.47
CA ALA A 346 7.90 -7.31 -9.29
C ALA A 346 9.39 -7.45 -8.94
N GLY A 347 10.18 -6.48 -9.39
CA GLY A 347 11.46 -6.19 -8.74
C GLY A 347 11.23 -5.57 -7.36
N LEU A 348 12.30 -5.42 -6.57
CA LEU A 348 12.25 -4.77 -5.26
C LEU A 348 11.69 -3.34 -5.35
N ASP A 349 11.96 -2.64 -6.45
CA ASP A 349 11.61 -1.23 -6.63
C ASP A 349 10.19 -1.00 -7.18
N ASP A 350 9.56 -1.99 -7.82
CA ASP A 350 8.28 -1.82 -8.53
C ASP A 350 7.06 -2.30 -7.73
N LEU A 351 7.30 -2.96 -6.58
CA LEU A 351 6.28 -3.60 -5.77
C LEU A 351 5.13 -2.65 -5.39
N GLY A 352 5.48 -1.45 -4.91
CA GLY A 352 4.49 -0.48 -4.48
C GLY A 352 3.63 0.05 -5.62
N GLY A 353 4.22 0.29 -6.79
CA GLY A 353 3.48 0.79 -7.94
C GLY A 353 2.37 -0.16 -8.39
N PHE A 354 2.71 -1.45 -8.56
CA PHE A 354 1.72 -2.47 -8.95
C PHE A 354 0.60 -2.61 -7.92
N LEU A 355 0.94 -2.61 -6.63
CA LEU A 355 -0.06 -2.78 -5.57
C LEU A 355 -1.06 -1.63 -5.56
N PHE A 356 -0.58 -0.40 -5.75
CA PHE A 356 -1.41 0.79 -5.76
C PHE A 356 -2.32 0.86 -6.99
N GLU A 357 -1.76 0.59 -8.16
CA GLU A 357 -2.53 0.52 -9.39
C GLU A 357 -3.65 -0.52 -9.26
N ASP A 358 -3.32 -1.68 -8.72
CA ASP A 358 -4.27 -2.78 -8.55
C ASP A 358 -5.44 -2.44 -7.62
N TYR A 359 -5.14 -1.82 -6.47
CA TYR A 359 -6.13 -1.35 -5.51
C TYR A 359 -7.11 -0.34 -6.14
N VAL A 360 -6.57 0.66 -6.86
CA VAL A 360 -7.39 1.70 -7.50
C VAL A 360 -8.23 1.11 -8.64
N GLN A 361 -7.66 0.23 -9.46
CA GLN A 361 -8.37 -0.42 -10.57
C GLN A 361 -9.54 -1.29 -10.07
N ASN A 362 -9.35 -2.07 -9.01
CA ASN A 362 -10.41 -2.91 -8.45
C ASN A 362 -11.59 -2.11 -7.91
N ARG A 363 -11.28 -0.98 -7.27
CA ARG A 363 -12.31 -0.07 -6.76
C ARG A 363 -13.18 0.45 -7.90
N ARG A 364 -12.58 0.83 -9.03
CA ARG A 364 -13.31 1.30 -10.24
C ARG A 364 -14.18 0.21 -10.88
N LYS A 365 -13.67 -1.01 -11.02
CA LYS A 365 -14.41 -2.12 -11.68
C LYS A 365 -15.68 -2.53 -10.95
N THR A 366 -15.81 -2.19 -9.67
CA THR A 366 -16.95 -2.61 -8.84
C THR A 366 -18.03 -1.55 -8.69
N VAL A 367 -17.87 -0.43 -9.42
CA VAL A 367 -18.91 0.54 -9.73
C VAL A 367 -19.57 0.10 -11.03
N ARG A 368 -20.56 -0.79 -10.94
CA ARG A 368 -21.44 -1.16 -12.04
C ARG A 368 -22.84 -1.36 -11.53
#